data_AF-A0A0M3HIJ1-F1
#
_entry.id   AF-A0A0M3HIJ1-F1
#
_cell.length_a   1.000
_cell.length_b   1.000
_cell.length_c   1.000
_cell.angle_alpha   90.00
_cell.angle_beta   90.00
_cell.angle_gamma   90.00
#
_symmetry.space_group_name_H-M   'P 1'
#
loop_
_entity.id
_entity.type
_entity.pdbx_description
1 polymer ?
#
loop_
_entity_poly.entity_id
_entity_poly.type
_entity_poly.pdbx_seq_one_letter_code
_entity_poly.pdbx_strand_id
1 'polypeptide(L)'
;MAMLYMFFGVSIVADRFMAAIEVITSQEREVKLKKITGEPYTILIRVWNETVSNLTLMALGSSAPEILLSVIEIFGNNFEAGIYSFND
;
A
#
# COMPACT_ATOMS: atom_id res chain seq x y z
N MET A 1 -0.68 -5.23 30.07
CA MET A 1 -1.79 -4.45 29.49
C MET A 1 -1.39 -3.64 28.27
N ALA A 2 -0.25 -2.93 28.25
CA ALA A 2 0.19 -2.13 27.10
C ALA A 2 0.37 -2.90 25.77
N MET A 3 0.85 -4.16 25.80
CA MET A 3 1.07 -4.95 24.58
C MET A 3 -0.23 -5.32 23.84
N LEU A 4 -1.33 -5.55 24.56
CA LEU A 4 -2.61 -5.90 23.94
C LEU A 4 -3.20 -4.70 23.17
N TYR A 5 -3.03 -3.49 23.68
CA TYR A 5 -3.47 -2.27 23.00
C TYR A 5 -2.67 -1.98 21.71
N MET A 6 -1.36 -2.19 21.75
CA MET A 6 -0.50 -2.05 20.55
C MET A 6 -0.90 -3.06 19.47
N PHE A 7 -1.13 -4.33 19.86
CA PHE A 7 -1.50 -5.37 18.91
C PHE A 7 -2.86 -5.08 18.26
N PHE A 8 -3.84 -4.63 19.05
CA PHE A 8 -5.17 -4.27 18.55
C PHE A 8 -5.12 -3.08 17.58
N GLY A 9 -4.29 -2.07 17.87
CA GLY A 9 -4.07 -0.93 16.98
C GLY A 9 -3.45 -1.33 15.64
N VAL A 10 -2.40 -2.17 15.66
CA VAL A 10 -1.74 -2.64 14.43
C VAL A 10 -2.66 -3.52 13.59
N SER A 11 -3.47 -4.40 14.21
CA SER A 11 -4.43 -5.24 13.48
C SER A 11 -5.45 -4.41 12.69
N ILE A 12 -6.01 -3.36 13.30
CA ILE A 12 -6.98 -2.47 12.63
C ILE A 12 -6.35 -1.75 11.42
N VAL A 13 -5.10 -1.30 11.57
CA VAL A 13 -4.38 -0.62 10.47
C VAL A 13 -4.08 -1.59 9.33
N ALA A 14 -3.65 -2.82 9.65
CA ALA A 14 -3.40 -3.86 8.65
C ALA A 14 -4.65 -4.22 7.84
N ASP A 15 -5.80 -4.40 8.51
CA ASP A 15 -7.07 -4.71 7.86
C ASP A 15 -7.50 -3.60 6.89
N ARG A 16 -7.37 -2.33 7.30
CA ARG A 16 -7.70 -1.18 6.46
C ARG A 16 -6.75 -1.03 5.27
N PHE A 17 -5.48 -1.31 5.47
CA PHE A 17 -4.48 -1.26 4.41
C PHE A 17 -4.76 -2.33 3.34
N MET A 18 -5.03 -3.57 3.74
CA MET A 18 -5.40 -4.65 2.82
C MET A 18 -6.66 -4.30 2.02
N ALA A 19 -7.69 -3.78 2.68
CA ALA A 19 -8.93 -3.38 2.00
C ALA A 19 -8.71 -2.27 0.97
N ALA A 20 -7.87 -1.27 1.27
CA ALA A 20 -7.55 -0.20 0.32
C ALA A 20 -6.86 -0.72 -0.94
N ILE A 21 -5.97 -1.69 -0.77
CA ILE A 21 -5.21 -2.31 -1.85
C ILE A 21 -6.09 -3.17 -2.76
N GLU A 22 -7.04 -3.92 -2.20
CA GLU A 22 -8.05 -4.68 -2.96
C GLU A 22 -8.91 -3.75 -3.83
N VAL A 23 -9.32 -2.59 -3.29
CA VAL A 23 -10.05 -1.57 -4.05
C VAL A 23 -9.20 -0.98 -5.17
N ILE A 24 -7.93 -0.67 -4.91
CA ILE A 24 -7.04 -0.08 -5.93
C ILE A 24 -6.80 -1.03 -7.09
N THR A 25 -6.60 -2.32 -6.80
CA THR A 25 -6.28 -3.35 -7.79
C THR A 25 -7.49 -3.85 -8.56
N SER A 26 -8.70 -3.62 -8.05
CA SER A 26 -9.96 -3.94 -8.73
C SER A 26 -10.46 -2.84 -9.68
N GLN A 27 -9.75 -1.71 -9.80
CA GLN A 27 -10.17 -0.61 -10.68
C GLN A 27 -10.14 -0.98 -12.17
N GLU A 28 -11.26 -0.74 -12.84
CA GLU A 28 -11.45 -0.93 -14.28
C GLU A 28 -11.60 0.41 -14.98
N ARG A 29 -11.00 0.55 -16.17
CA ARG A 29 -11.06 1.75 -16.98
C ARG A 29 -11.72 1.46 -18.32
N GLU A 30 -12.70 2.29 -18.64
CA GLU A 30 -13.31 2.33 -19.96
C GLU A 30 -12.38 3.02 -20.95
N VAL A 31 -11.96 2.31 -22.01
CA VAL A 31 -11.18 2.88 -23.12
C VAL A 31 -12.01 2.81 -24.40
N LYS A 32 -12.24 3.99 -24.99
CA LYS A 32 -12.90 4.14 -26.28
C LYS A 32 -11.85 4.01 -27.38
N LEU A 33 -11.79 2.84 -28.02
CA LEU A 33 -10.89 2.60 -29.13
C LEU A 33 -11.63 2.86 -30.45
N LYS A 34 -10.98 3.55 -31.38
CA LYS A 34 -11.47 3.72 -32.75
C LYS A 34 -10.92 2.59 -33.61
N LYS A 35 -11.81 1.79 -34.20
CA LYS A 35 -11.46 0.81 -35.22
C LYS A 35 -11.09 1.54 -36.52
N ILE A 36 -10.25 0.93 -37.36
CA ILE A 36 -9.93 1.43 -38.72
C ILE A 36 -11.19 1.58 -39.61
N THR A 37 -12.28 0.91 -39.23
CA THR A 37 -13.58 0.90 -39.91
C THR A 37 -14.54 2.00 -39.43
N GLY A 38 -14.12 2.89 -38.53
CA GLY A 38 -14.87 4.11 -38.19
C GLY A 38 -15.87 4.01 -37.02
N GLU A 39 -16.22 2.81 -36.55
CA GLU A 39 -17.12 2.66 -35.39
C GLU A 39 -16.35 2.70 -34.05
N PRO A 40 -16.75 3.57 -33.10
CA PRO A 40 -16.18 3.59 -31.76
C PRO A 40 -16.74 2.41 -30.95
N TYR A 41 -15.85 1.56 -30.43
CA TYR A 41 -16.24 0.52 -29.48
C TYR A 41 -15.59 0.82 -28.12
N THR A 42 -16.39 0.64 -27.08
CA THR A 42 -15.96 0.75 -25.69
C THR A 42 -15.54 -0.61 -25.20
N ILE A 43 -14.33 -0.73 -24.63
CA ILE A 43 -13.92 -1.89 -23.84
C ILE A 43 -13.61 -1.47 -22.42
N LEU A 44 -14.01 -2.31 -21.47
CA LEU A 44 -13.59 -2.23 -20.08
C LEU A 44 -12.30 -3.04 -19.95
N ILE A 45 -11.19 -2.38 -19.61
CA ILE A 45 -9.96 -3.06 -19.26
C ILE A 45 -9.64 -2.79 -17.81
N ARG A 46 -9.14 -3.81 -17.10
CA ARG A 46 -8.52 -3.60 -15.80
C ARG A 46 -7.29 -2.71 -15.96
N VAL A 47 -7.18 -1.69 -15.10
CA VAL A 47 -6.05 -0.75 -15.12
C VAL A 47 -4.78 -1.45 -14.67
N TRP A 48 -4.91 -2.36 -13.71
CA TRP A 48 -3.81 -3.09 -13.12
C TRP A 48 -3.82 -4.55 -13.56
N ASN A 49 -2.66 -5.04 -13.98
CA ASN A 49 -2.45 -6.45 -14.28
C ASN A 49 -2.36 -7.24 -12.96
N GLU A 50 -3.10 -8.34 -12.81
CA GLU A 50 -3.18 -9.14 -11.57
C GLU A 50 -1.79 -9.56 -11.03
N THR A 51 -0.85 -9.92 -11.91
CA THR A 51 0.49 -10.35 -11.52
C THR A 51 1.32 -9.18 -10.96
N VAL A 52 1.24 -8.01 -11.60
CA VAL A 52 1.94 -6.80 -11.14
C VAL A 52 1.33 -6.31 -9.84
N SER A 53 -0.01 -6.30 -9.74
CA SER A 53 -0.74 -5.99 -8.52
C SER A 53 -0.26 -6.84 -7.35
N ASN A 54 -0.25 -8.17 -7.49
CA ASN A 54 0.12 -9.09 -6.43
C ASN A 54 1.59 -8.97 -5.99
N LEU A 55 2.51 -8.75 -6.94
CA LEU A 55 3.93 -8.53 -6.64
C LEU A 55 4.13 -7.23 -5.84
N THR A 56 3.51 -6.13 -6.29
CA THR A 56 3.53 -4.85 -5.57
C THR A 56 2.84 -4.97 -4.22
N LEU A 57 1.79 -5.78 -4.10
CA LEU A 57 1.07 -6.09 -2.87
C LEU A 57 1.96 -6.75 -1.83
N MET A 58 2.71 -7.77 -2.26
CA MET A 58 3.62 -8.51 -1.38
C MET A 58 4.75 -7.60 -0.87
N ALA A 59 5.28 -6.75 -1.75
CA ALA A 59 6.31 -5.79 -1.39
C ALA A 59 5.80 -4.68 -0.43
N LEU A 60 4.61 -4.12 -0.70
CA LEU A 60 4.00 -3.11 0.18
C LEU A 60 3.50 -3.70 1.50
N GLY A 61 2.97 -4.92 1.48
CA GLY A 61 2.45 -5.62 2.65
C GLY A 61 3.51 -5.92 3.70
N SER A 62 4.76 -6.22 3.28
CA SER A 62 5.88 -6.36 4.21
C SER A 62 6.43 -5.03 4.71
N SER A 63 6.46 -3.99 3.87
CA SER A 63 7.08 -2.71 4.20
C SER A 63 6.18 -1.73 4.94
N ALA A 64 4.85 -1.86 4.87
CA ALA A 64 3.93 -0.96 5.59
C ALA A 64 4.08 -1.02 7.13
N PRO A 65 4.22 -2.20 7.78
CA PRO A 65 4.50 -2.28 9.22
C PRO A 65 5.86 -1.68 9.61
N GLU A 66 6.88 -1.86 8.77
CA GLU A 66 8.23 -1.35 8.98
C GLU A 66 8.24 0.19 8.89
N ILE A 67 7.60 0.76 7.87
CA ILE A 67 7.41 2.21 7.72
C ILE A 67 6.64 2.79 8.92
N LEU A 68 5.58 2.10 9.37
CA LEU A 68 4.79 2.54 10.52
C LEU A 68 5.64 2.58 11.79
N LEU A 69 6.47 1.57 12.03
CA LEU A 69 7.40 1.52 13.17
C LEU A 69 8.46 2.62 13.08
N SER A 70 9.06 2.83 11.91
CA SER A 70 10.03 3.92 11.70
C SER A 70 9.42 5.29 12.00
N VAL A 71 8.16 5.52 11.62
CA VAL A 71 7.45 6.77 11.92
C VAL A 71 7.22 6.92 13.43
N ILE A 72 6.80 5.85 14.12
CA ILE A 72 6.60 5.85 15.58
C ILE A 72 7.93 6.13 16.32
N GLU A 73 9.04 5.55 15.86
CA GLU A 73 10.38 5.79 16.40
C GLU A 73 10.79 7.26 16.28
N ILE A 74 10.59 7.87 15.11
CA ILE A 74 10.89 9.29 14.86
C ILE A 74 10.05 10.19 15.80
N PHE A 75 8.76 9.89 15.98
CA PHE A 75 7.91 10.65 16.91
C PHE A 75 8.32 10.46 18.38
N GLY A 76 8.77 9.26 18.76
CA GLY A 76 9.30 8.97 20.09
C GLY A 76 10.62 9.68 20.40
N ASN A 77 11.44 9.90 19.38
CA ASN A 77 12.77 10.53 19.48
C ASN A 77 12.78 12.04 19.12
N ASN A 78 11.66 12.77 19.24
CA ASN A 78 11.58 14.21 18.88
C ASN A 78 12.15 14.54 17.48
N PHE A 79 11.90 13.68 16.49
CA PHE A 79 12.41 13.78 15.11
C PHE A 79 13.92 13.53 14.92
N GLU A 80 14.64 13.01 15.92
CA GLU A 80 15.99 12.46 15.72
C GLU A 80 15.91 11.00 15.27
N ALA A 81 16.11 10.76 13.96
CA ALA A 81 16.33 9.42 13.44
C ALA A 81 17.74 8.94 13.85
N GLY A 82 17.82 7.76 14.48
CA GLY A 82 19.02 7.27 15.17
C GLY A 82 20.35 7.43 14.42
N ILE A 83 21.15 8.40 14.89
CA ILE A 83 22.61 8.46 14.69
C ILE A 83 23.22 8.84 16.05
N TYR A 84 23.29 7.89 16.98
CA TYR A 84 24.12 8.02 18.19
C TYR A 84 24.64 6.63 18.60
N SER A 85 25.72 6.17 17.96
CA SER A 85 26.72 5.24 18.53
C SER A 85 27.85 4.94 17.54
N PHE A 86 28.63 5.96 17.18
CA PHE A 86 29.98 5.74 16.66
C PHE A 86 30.90 6.89 17.06
N ASN A 87 31.03 7.14 18.37
CA ASN A 87 32.20 7.78 18.94
C ASN A 87 32.24 7.54 20.47
N ASP A 88 32.65 6.33 20.84
CA ASP A 88 33.55 6.00 21.98
C ASP A 88 33.91 4.51 21.90
#